data_AF-A0A4Q4CUT5-F1
#
_entry.id   AF-A0A4Q4CUT5-F1
#
_cell.length_a   1.000
_cell.length_b   1.000
_cell.length_c   1.000
_cell.angle_alpha   90.00
_cell.angle_beta   90.00
_cell.angle_gamma   90.00
#
_symmetry.space_group_name_H-M   'P 1'
#
loop_
_entity.id
_entity.type
_entity.pdbx_description
1 polymer ?
#
loop_
_entity_poly.entity_id
_entity_poly.type
_entity_poly.pdbx_seq_one_letter_code
_entity_poly.pdbx_strand_id
1 'polypeptide(L)' 'MASPCIDICRYDEATGWCLGCGMTRKDKKHWKKEKERRPDIREALPGRLLTLAAEGNPTGEAAKKKKKS' A
#
# COMPACT_ATOMS: atom_id res chain seq x y z
N MET A 1 16.27 0.12 7.77
CA MET A 1 14.80 0.18 7.63
C MET A 1 14.40 -0.36 6.27
N ALA A 2 13.82 -1.56 6.23
CA ALA A 2 13.28 -2.12 4.99
C ALA A 2 11.99 -1.38 4.60
N SER A 3 11.81 -1.12 3.31
CA SER A 3 10.55 -0.58 2.80
C SER A 3 9.45 -1.62 3.01
N PRO A 4 8.25 -1.25 3.49
CA PRO A 4 7.11 -2.16 3.63
C PRO A 4 6.52 -2.60 2.26
N CYS A 5 7.28 -2.43 1.19
CA CYS A 5 6.89 -2.76 -0.16
C CYS A 5 7.33 -4.20 -0.45
N ILE A 6 6.38 -5.05 -0.77
CA ILE A 6 6.58 -6.47 -1.10
C ILE A 6 6.77 -6.70 -2.61
N ASP A 7 7.35 -5.73 -3.32
CA ASP A 7 7.46 -5.69 -4.79
C ASP A 7 6.12 -5.80 -5.55
N ILE A 8 5.00 -5.56 -4.85
CA ILE A 8 3.66 -5.50 -5.43
C ILE A 8 3.20 -4.05 -5.43
N CYS A 9 3.00 -3.51 -6.63
CA CYS A 9 2.54 -2.15 -6.84
C CYS A 9 1.21 -2.17 -7.60
N ARG A 10 0.15 -2.60 -6.93
CA ARG A 10 -1.22 -2.53 -7.44
C ARG A 10 -1.99 -1.48 -6.69
N TYR A 11 -2.60 -0.54 -7.39
CA TYR A 11 -3.45 0.46 -6.75
C TYR A 11 -4.90 0.09 -6.99
N ASP A 12 -5.70 0.27 -5.96
CA ASP A 12 -7.15 0.23 -6.08
C ASP A 12 -7.64 1.54 -6.72
N GLU A 13 -8.58 1.43 -7.67
CA GLU A 13 -9.10 2.59 -8.40
C GLU A 13 -10.12 3.40 -7.59
N ALA A 14 -10.76 2.80 -6.58
CA ALA A 14 -11.72 3.48 -5.72
C ALA A 14 -11.01 4.37 -4.68
N THR A 15 -10.01 3.84 -3.99
CA THR A 15 -9.28 4.50 -2.89
C THR A 15 -7.97 5.14 -3.32
N GLY A 16 -7.37 4.69 -4.43
CA GLY A 16 -6.04 5.12 -4.86
C GLY A 16 -4.90 4.57 -4.00
N TRP A 17 -5.17 3.58 -3.14
CA TRP A 17 -4.19 2.97 -2.24
C TRP A 17 -3.56 1.73 -2.84
N CYS A 18 -2.27 1.49 -2.51
CA CYS A 18 -1.60 0.28 -2.95
C CYS A 18 -2.14 -0.93 -2.19
N LEU A 19 -2.71 -1.90 -2.90
CA LEU A 19 -3.14 -3.19 -2.37
C LEU A 19 -1.99 -3.99 -1.74
N GLY A 20 -0.76 -3.83 -2.23
CA GLY A 20 0.40 -4.55 -1.70
C GLY A 20 0.92 -4.01 -0.38
N CYS A 21 1.04 -2.69 -0.26
CA CYS A 21 1.71 -2.04 0.88
C CYS A 21 0.92 -0.93 1.56
N GLY A 22 -0.28 -0.60 1.10
CA GLY A 22 -1.13 0.48 1.63
C GLY A 22 -0.66 1.90 1.28
N MET A 23 0.49 2.05 0.60
CA MET A 23 1.02 3.36 0.23
C MET A 23 0.27 3.96 -0.95
N THR A 24 0.08 5.28 -0.95
CA THR A 24 -0.39 6.00 -2.13
C THR A 24 0.78 6.38 -3.05
N ARG A 25 0.49 6.85 -4.26
CA ARG A 25 1.52 7.40 -5.16
C ARG A 25 2.27 8.58 -4.53
N LYS A 26 1.59 9.39 -3.71
CA LYS A 26 2.22 10.52 -2.98
C LYS A 26 3.17 9.99 -1.92
N ASP A 27 2.74 9.02 -1.11
CA ASP A 27 3.60 8.40 -0.08
C ASP A 27 4.84 7.77 -0.69
N LYS A 28 4.72 7.12 -1.85
CA LYS A 28 5.89 6.54 -2.54
C LYS A 28 6.90 7.60 -2.97
N LYS A 29 6.42 8.79 -3.38
CA LYS A 29 7.28 9.95 -3.71
C LYS A 29 7.93 10.53 -2.46
N HIS A 30 7.17 10.68 -1.38
CA HIS A 30 7.68 11.13 -0.08
C HIS A 30 8.68 10.14 0.50
N TRP A 31 8.43 8.83 0.45
CA TRP A 31 9.36 7.79 0.93
C TRP A 31 10.75 7.87 0.29
N LYS A 32 10.81 8.24 -1.01
CA LYS A 32 12.05 8.41 -1.77
C LYS A 32 12.75 9.74 -1.46
N LYS A 33 11.99 10.83 -1.25
CA LYS A 33 12.52 12.18 -1.05
C LYS A 33 12.76 12.56 0.42
N GLU A 34 11.87 12.15 1.30
CA GLU A 34 11.73 12.59 2.69
C GLU A 34 11.80 11.37 3.62
N LYS A 35 12.96 11.16 4.24
CA LYS A 35 13.17 10.02 5.16
C LYS A 35 12.38 10.20 6.47
N GLU A 36 12.09 11.44 6.85
CA GLU A 36 11.36 11.81 8.07
C GLU A 36 9.88 11.40 8.02
N ARG A 37 9.28 11.35 6.82
CA ARG A 37 7.90 10.87 6.62
C ARG A 37 7.75 9.35 6.62
N ARG A 38 8.85 8.59 6.64
CA ARG A 38 8.79 7.11 6.66
C ARG A 38 7.99 6.54 7.83
N PRO A 39 8.18 6.97 9.10
CA PRO A 39 7.36 6.50 10.22
C PRO A 39 5.88 6.86 10.06
N ASP A 40 5.57 8.11 9.67
CA ASP A 40 4.20 8.60 9.45
C ASP A 40 3.45 7.76 8.40
N ILE A 41 4.11 7.54 7.25
CA ILE A 41 3.57 6.67 6.19
C ILE A 41 3.33 5.27 6.74
N ARG A 42 4.27 4.70 7.53
CA ARG A 42 4.18 3.34 8.10
C ARG A 42 3.00 3.18 9.05
N GLU A 43 2.72 4.19 9.87
CA GLU A 43 1.62 4.17 10.82
C GLU A 43 0.26 4.23 10.10
N ALA A 44 0.20 4.94 8.97
CA ALA A 44 -1.01 5.00 8.15
C ALA A 44 -1.29 3.70 7.35
N LEU A 45 -0.28 2.89 7.02
CA LEU A 45 -0.45 1.66 6.22
C LEU A 45 -1.43 0.66 6.83
N PRO A 46 -1.31 0.22 8.10
CA PRO A 46 -2.22 -0.77 8.66
C PRO A 46 -3.67 -0.30 8.62
N GLY A 47 -3.95 0.98 8.88
CA GLY A 47 -5.30 1.54 8.77
C GLY A 47 -5.86 1.45 7.35
N ARG A 48 -5.06 1.84 6.35
CA ARG A 48 -5.47 1.77 4.93
C ARG A 48 -5.66 0.33 4.46
N LEU A 49 -4.80 -0.59 4.89
CA LEU A 49 -4.94 -2.01 4.58
C LEU A 49 -6.21 -2.60 5.23
N LEU A 50 -6.56 -2.16 6.43
CA LEU A 50 -7.79 -2.59 7.10
C LEU A 50 -9.02 -2.13 6.31
N THR A 51 -9.04 -0.86 5.86
CA THR A 51 -10.12 -0.34 5.02
C THR A 51 -10.21 -1.10 3.69
N LEU A 52 -9.09 -1.33 3.00
CA LEU A 52 -9.08 -2.13 1.77
C LEU A 52 -9.63 -3.54 2.02
N ALA A 53 -9.19 -4.21 3.09
CA ALA A 53 -9.70 -5.53 3.43
C ALA A 53 -11.21 -5.51 3.73
N ALA A 54 -11.71 -4.47 4.39
CA ALA A 54 -13.13 -4.28 4.66
C ALA A 54 -13.95 -4.05 3.38
N GLU A 55 -13.38 -3.39 2.37
CA GLU A 55 -13.99 -3.24 1.04
C GLU A 55 -13.91 -4.52 0.18
N GLY A 56 -13.33 -5.60 0.70
CA GLY A 56 -13.14 -6.86 -0.03
C GLY A 56 -11.97 -6.82 -1.02
N ASN A 57 -11.10 -5.81 -0.92
CA ASN A 57 -9.91 -5.70 -1.75
C ASN A 57 -8.80 -6.64 -1.23
N PRO A 58 -8.08 -7.34 -2.11
CA PRO A 58 -7.00 -8.24 -1.70
C PRO A 58 -5.78 -7.42 -1.25
N THR A 59 -5.40 -7.53 0.02
CA THR A 59 -4.27 -6.79 0.61
C THR A 59 -3.03 -7.65 0.85
N GLY A 60 -1.83 -7.04 0.82
CA GLY A 60 -0.57 -7.72 1.11
C GLY A 60 -0.25 -8.83 0.09
N GLU A 61 0.12 -10.02 0.57
CA GLU A 61 0.36 -11.19 -0.30
C GLU A 61 -0.88 -11.60 -1.10
N ALA A 62 -2.08 -11.34 -0.59
CA ALA A 62 -3.31 -11.64 -1.35
C ALA A 62 -3.40 -10.80 -2.63
N ALA A 63 -2.84 -9.57 -2.63
CA ALA A 63 -2.78 -8.71 -3.81
C ALA A 63 -1.90 -9.29 -4.94
N LYS A 64 -1.00 -10.23 -4.61
CA LYS A 64 -0.10 -10.91 -5.57
C LYS A 64 -0.85 -11.80 -6.53
N LYS A 65 -2.00 -12.35 -6.12
CA LYS A 65 -2.79 -13.22 -6.99
C LYS A 65 -3.34 -12.39 -8.14
N LYS A 66 -2.82 -12.62 -9.34
CA LYS A 66 -3.42 -12.13 -10.58
C LYS A 66 -4.88 -12.59 -10.56
N LYS A 67 -5.83 -11.66 -10.68
CA LYS A 67 -7.14 -11.95 -11.24
C LYS A 67 -6.83 -12.66 -12.57
N LYS A 68 -6.92 -13.99 -12.59
CA LYS A 68 -6.96 -14.76 -13.84
C LYS A 68 -8.28 -14.31 -14.46
N SER A 69 -8.18 -13.42 -15.45
CA SER A 69 -9.28 -13.20 -16.38
C SER A 69 -9.37 -14.38 -17.34
#